data_AF-A0A9D4G0R0-F1
#
_entry.id   AF-A0A9D4G0R0-F1
#
_cell.length_a   1.000
_cell.length_b   1.000
_cell.length_c   1.000
_cell.angle_alpha   90.00
_cell.angle_beta   90.00
_cell.angle_gamma   90.00
#
_symmetry.space_group_name_H-M   'P 1'
#
loop_
_entity.id
_entity.type
_entity.pdbx_description
1 polymer ?
#
loop_
_entity_poly.entity_id
_entity_poly.type
_entity_poly.pdbx_seq_one_letter_code
_entity_poly.pdbx_strand_id
1 'polypeptide(L)'
;MALPFLPAGHITETFHQLQARANSVQLTQLVDYVNRQWINNAIFRVEDWSVFRRSIRTNNDVEGWHHRLNSQAHHGAVPFYVLVPALRKEAEMVDISVQSSDLEREQRSSTVNARLEEYWTKYSNGKCPHPPF
;
A
#
# COMPACT_ATOMS: atom_id res chain seq x y z
N MET A 1 1.85 -7.29 9.11
CA MET A 1 1.92 -8.18 7.92
C MET A 1 3.00 -7.64 6.99
N ALA A 2 3.89 -8.50 6.48
CA ALA A 2 5.02 -8.09 5.64
C ALA A 2 4.77 -8.20 4.13
N LEU A 3 3.58 -8.69 3.72
CA LEU A 3 3.20 -8.93 2.32
C LEU A 3 3.42 -7.72 1.39
N PRO A 4 3.13 -6.45 1.78
CA PRO A 4 3.33 -5.32 0.88
C PRO A 4 4.78 -5.13 0.42
N PHE A 5 5.75 -5.65 1.17
CA PHE A 5 7.17 -5.53 0.85
C PHE A 5 7.66 -6.60 -0.13
N LEU A 6 6.80 -7.53 -0.56
CA LEU A 6 7.12 -8.54 -1.57
C LEU A 6 6.75 -8.04 -2.98
N PRO A 7 7.41 -8.55 -4.04
CA PRO A 7 6.97 -8.31 -5.40
C PRO A 7 5.52 -8.76 -5.56
N ALA A 8 4.70 -7.99 -6.29
CA ALA A 8 3.28 -8.25 -6.48
C ALA A 8 2.99 -9.71 -6.91
N GLY A 9 3.77 -10.25 -7.85
CA GLY A 9 3.60 -11.63 -8.33
C GLY A 9 3.87 -12.72 -7.28
N HIS A 10 4.55 -12.40 -6.17
CA HIS A 10 4.86 -13.36 -5.10
C HIS A 10 3.91 -13.25 -3.91
N ILE A 11 3.14 -12.15 -3.82
CA ILE A 11 2.25 -11.87 -2.68
C ILE A 11 1.14 -12.91 -2.56
N THR A 12 0.46 -13.25 -3.66
CA THR A 12 -0.66 -14.20 -3.64
C THR A 12 -0.21 -15.57 -3.17
N GLU A 13 0.93 -16.05 -3.69
CA GLU A 13 1.50 -17.34 -3.32
C GLU A 13 1.94 -17.38 -1.84
N THR A 14 2.68 -16.36 -1.38
CA THR A 14 3.06 -16.28 0.03
C THR A 14 1.85 -16.12 0.95
N PHE A 15 0.79 -15.44 0.51
CA PHE A 15 -0.45 -15.33 1.27
C PHE A 15 -1.14 -16.70 1.42
N HIS A 16 -1.23 -17.50 0.35
CA HIS A 16 -1.81 -18.84 0.44
C HIS A 16 -1.04 -19.75 1.41
N GLN A 17 0.29 -19.65 1.44
CA GLN A 17 1.11 -20.38 2.41
C GLN A 17 0.85 -19.94 3.84
N LEU A 18 0.65 -18.64 4.08
CA LEU A 18 0.25 -18.11 5.39
C LEU A 18 -1.15 -18.57 5.78
N GLN A 19 -2.08 -18.59 4.81
CA GLN A 19 -3.44 -19.06 5.01
C GLN A 19 -3.49 -20.54 5.45
N ALA A 20 -2.67 -21.40 4.83
CA ALA A 20 -2.56 -22.81 5.21
C ALA A 20 -2.02 -23.02 6.64
N ARG A 21 -1.30 -22.04 7.19
CA ARG A 21 -0.75 -22.08 8.56
C ARG A 21 -1.69 -21.47 9.61
N ALA A 22 -2.83 -20.90 9.22
CA ALA A 22 -3.81 -20.36 10.14
C ALA A 22 -4.50 -21.51 10.92
N ASN A 23 -4.23 -21.59 12.22
CA ASN A 23 -4.64 -22.73 13.07
C ASN A 23 -5.66 -22.37 14.15
N SER A 24 -6.12 -21.12 14.21
CA SER A 24 -7.16 -20.66 15.13
C SER A 24 -8.30 -19.99 14.38
N VAL A 25 -9.50 -20.03 14.97
CA VAL A 25 -10.70 -19.43 14.38
C VAL A 25 -10.49 -17.94 14.11
N GLN A 26 -9.84 -17.22 15.01
CA GLN A 26 -9.55 -15.79 14.86
C GLN A 26 -8.57 -15.53 13.71
N LEU A 27 -7.54 -16.37 13.56
CA LEU A 27 -6.58 -16.28 12.46
C LEU A 27 -7.25 -16.59 11.13
N THR A 28 -8.11 -17.61 11.06
CA THR A 28 -8.87 -17.95 9.85
C THR A 28 -9.77 -16.80 9.44
N GLN A 29 -10.52 -16.19 10.38
CA GLN A 29 -11.37 -15.02 10.09
C GLN A 29 -10.57 -13.82 9.57
N LEU A 30 -9.40 -13.56 10.15
CA LEU A 30 -8.51 -12.50 9.70
C LEU A 30 -8.02 -12.77 8.27
N VAL A 31 -7.55 -13.99 8.01
CA VAL A 31 -7.06 -14.39 6.69
C VAL A 31 -8.19 -14.34 5.66
N ASP A 32 -9.39 -14.79 5.97
CA ASP A 32 -10.55 -14.70 5.08
C ASP A 32 -10.95 -13.25 4.77
N TYR A 33 -10.83 -12.36 5.75
CA TYR A 33 -11.00 -10.92 5.52
C TYR A 33 -9.93 -10.39 4.58
N VAL A 34 -8.65 -10.69 4.84
CA VAL A 34 -7.54 -10.23 4.00
C VAL A 34 -7.65 -10.75 2.57
N ASN A 35 -8.03 -12.03 2.42
CA ASN A 35 -8.23 -12.66 1.12
C ASN A 35 -9.29 -11.93 0.29
N ARG A 36 -10.43 -11.59 0.89
CA ARG A 36 -11.53 -10.89 0.19
C ARG A 36 -11.22 -9.42 -0.10
N GLN A 37 -10.56 -8.73 0.83
CA GLN A 37 -10.37 -7.28 0.73
C GLN A 37 -9.12 -6.88 -0.04
N TRP A 38 -8.07 -7.69 -0.02
CA TRP A 38 -6.74 -7.28 -0.51
C TRP A 38 -6.13 -8.21 -1.54
N ILE A 39 -6.53 -9.49 -1.58
CA ILE A 39 -6.01 -10.47 -2.55
C ILE A 39 -6.97 -10.59 -3.75
N ASN A 40 -8.25 -10.83 -3.50
CA ASN A 40 -9.29 -11.02 -4.52
C ASN A 40 -10.17 -9.78 -4.70
N ASN A 41 -9.56 -8.59 -4.71
CA ASN A 41 -10.27 -7.33 -4.87
C ASN A 41 -10.03 -6.77 -6.29
N ALA A 42 -11.13 -6.47 -6.99
CA ALA A 42 -11.06 -5.91 -8.35
C ALA A 42 -10.70 -4.42 -8.39
N ILE A 43 -10.91 -3.70 -7.29
CA ILE A 43 -10.66 -2.26 -7.15
C ILE A 43 -9.23 -2.00 -6.64
N PHE A 44 -8.80 -2.75 -5.63
CA PHE A 44 -7.47 -2.64 -5.03
C PHE A 44 -6.67 -3.89 -5.37
N ARG A 45 -6.04 -3.89 -6.54
CA ARG A 45 -5.26 -5.03 -7.00
C ARG A 45 -3.96 -5.11 -6.24
N VAL A 46 -3.36 -6.30 -6.21
CA VAL A 46 -2.08 -6.55 -5.53
C VAL A 46 -0.96 -5.64 -6.04
N GLU A 47 -0.99 -5.29 -7.32
CA GLU A 47 -0.03 -4.37 -7.95
C GLU A 47 -0.14 -2.93 -7.43
N ASP A 48 -1.32 -2.52 -6.95
CA ASP A 48 -1.61 -1.16 -6.53
C ASP A 48 -1.04 -0.87 -5.14
N TRP A 49 -1.04 -1.87 -4.26
CA TRP A 49 -0.60 -1.73 -2.87
C TRP A 49 0.75 -2.37 -2.55
N SER A 50 1.35 -3.12 -3.47
CA SER A 50 2.74 -3.57 -3.34
C SER A 50 3.68 -2.36 -3.33
N VAL A 51 4.54 -2.29 -2.31
CA VAL A 51 5.56 -1.25 -2.14
C VAL A 51 6.97 -1.76 -2.43
N PHE A 52 7.10 -2.95 -3.03
CA PHE A 52 8.40 -3.51 -3.40
C PHE A 52 9.15 -2.56 -4.34
N ARG A 53 10.37 -2.16 -3.94
CA ARG A 53 11.20 -1.17 -4.64
C ARG A 53 10.52 0.19 -4.88
N ARG A 54 9.48 0.51 -4.12
CA ARG A 54 8.84 1.83 -4.18
C ARG A 54 9.39 2.71 -3.06
N SER A 55 9.87 3.88 -3.44
CA SER A 55 10.36 4.91 -2.50
C SER A 55 9.21 5.59 -1.74
N ILE A 56 8.03 5.66 -2.35
CA ILE A 56 6.85 6.33 -1.80
C ILE A 56 5.88 5.26 -1.31
N ARG A 57 5.45 5.38 -0.05
CA ARG A 57 4.46 4.48 0.55
C ARG A 57 3.09 5.02 0.23
N THR A 58 2.26 4.21 -0.44
CA THR A 58 0.84 4.49 -0.74
C THR A 58 0.05 4.99 0.47
N ASN A 59 0.42 4.55 1.68
CA ASN A 59 -0.18 5.05 2.92
C ASN A 59 -0.02 6.56 3.11
N ASN A 60 1.16 7.12 2.81
CA ASN A 60 1.41 8.54 2.99
C ASN A 60 0.59 9.39 2.02
N ASP A 61 0.35 8.89 0.82
CA ASP A 61 -0.46 9.57 -0.19
C ASP A 61 -1.95 9.55 0.21
N VAL A 62 -2.44 8.40 0.68
CA VAL A 62 -3.82 8.25 1.18
C VAL A 62 -4.05 9.08 2.46
N GLU A 63 -3.11 9.05 3.41
CA GLU A 63 -3.15 9.90 4.60
C GLU A 63 -3.12 11.38 4.24
N GLY A 64 -2.27 11.77 3.29
CA GLY A 64 -2.21 13.13 2.79
C GLY A 64 -3.52 13.58 2.15
N TRP A 65 -4.14 12.74 1.32
CA TRP A 65 -5.45 12.99 0.72
C TRP A 65 -6.55 13.13 1.78
N HIS A 66 -6.60 12.20 2.73
CA HIS A 66 -7.55 12.23 3.84
C HIS A 66 -7.37 13.50 4.70
N HIS A 67 -6.14 13.91 4.98
CA HIS A 67 -5.86 15.15 5.71
C HIS A 67 -6.36 16.40 4.97
N ARG A 68 -6.14 16.49 3.65
CA ARG A 68 -6.63 17.63 2.85
C ARG A 68 -8.15 17.68 2.83
N LEU A 69 -8.81 16.55 2.63
CA LEU A 69 -10.27 16.45 2.71
C LEU A 69 -10.80 16.84 4.09
N ASN A 70 -10.19 16.34 5.17
CA ASN A 70 -10.60 16.70 6.53
C ASN A 70 -10.37 18.18 6.86
N SER A 71 -9.31 18.79 6.32
CA SER A 71 -9.06 20.22 6.47
C SER A 71 -10.14 21.05 5.77
N GLN A 72 -10.62 20.63 4.60
CA GLN A 72 -11.73 21.27 3.90
C GLN A 72 -13.08 21.04 4.59
N ALA A 73 -13.21 19.93 5.32
CA ALA A 73 -14.41 19.51 6.06
C ALA A 73 -14.59 20.18 7.43
N HIS A 74 -13.65 21.02 7.89
CA HIS A 74 -13.61 21.57 9.26
C HIS A 74 -13.79 20.49 10.35
N HIS A 75 -13.27 19.28 10.13
CA HIS A 75 -13.36 18.15 11.06
C HIS A 75 -14.79 17.73 11.47
N GLY A 76 -15.81 18.10 10.69
CA GLY A 76 -17.22 17.81 10.95
C GLY A 76 -17.85 16.87 9.92
N ALA A 77 -19.13 16.55 10.13
CA ALA A 77 -19.92 15.83 9.14
C ALA A 77 -20.16 16.72 7.91
N VAL A 78 -19.56 16.37 6.78
CA VAL A 78 -19.72 17.11 5.51
C VAL A 78 -21.00 16.65 4.82
N PRO A 79 -21.94 17.54 4.48
CA PRO A 79 -23.08 17.19 3.65
C PRO A 79 -22.63 16.63 2.30
N PHE A 80 -23.34 15.61 1.79
CA PHE A 80 -22.94 14.90 0.56
C PHE A 80 -22.72 15.82 -0.64
N TYR A 81 -23.55 16.86 -0.78
CA TYR A 81 -23.44 17.84 -1.88
C TYR A 81 -22.18 18.72 -1.81
N VAL A 82 -21.56 18.84 -0.63
CA VAL A 82 -20.26 19.52 -0.44
C VAL A 82 -19.10 18.55 -0.64
N LEU A 83 -19.28 17.29 -0.23
CA LEU A 83 -18.26 16.24 -0.35
C LEU A 83 -17.95 15.90 -1.81
N VAL A 84 -18.97 15.74 -2.67
CA VAL A 84 -18.76 15.30 -4.07
C VAL A 84 -17.88 16.26 -4.88
N PRO A 85 -18.09 17.59 -4.86
CA PRO A 85 -17.17 18.53 -5.53
C PRO A 85 -15.76 18.54 -4.94
N ALA A 86 -15.62 18.39 -3.62
CA ALA A 86 -14.32 18.33 -2.95
C ALA A 86 -13.53 17.08 -3.37
N LEU A 87 -14.19 15.91 -3.40
CA LEU A 87 -13.61 14.66 -3.91
C LEU A 87 -13.15 14.79 -5.37
N ARG A 88 -13.98 15.40 -6.22
CA ARG A 88 -13.64 15.64 -7.63
C ARG A 88 -12.41 16.54 -7.76
N LYS A 89 -12.37 17.66 -7.03
CA LYS A 89 -11.25 18.60 -7.06
C LYS A 89 -9.94 17.93 -6.61
N GLU A 90 -10.00 17.10 -5.57
CA GLU A 90 -8.84 16.32 -5.12
C GLU A 90 -8.40 15.28 -6.16
N ALA A 91 -9.34 14.57 -6.79
CA ALA A 91 -9.01 13.60 -7.84
C ALA A 91 -8.30 14.26 -9.04
N GLU A 92 -8.80 15.42 -9.49
CA GLU A 92 -8.17 16.21 -10.56
C GLU A 92 -6.76 16.72 -10.18
N MET A 93 -6.53 17.04 -8.90
CA MET A 93 -5.20 17.46 -8.42
C MET A 93 -4.20 16.30 -8.29
N VAL A 94 -4.67 15.08 -8.00
CA VAL A 94 -3.81 13.89 -7.90
C VAL A 94 -3.18 13.57 -9.26
N ASP A 95 -3.94 13.62 -10.36
CA ASP A 95 -3.38 13.39 -11.71
C ASP A 95 -2.26 14.37 -12.07
N ILE A 96 -2.40 15.64 -11.69
CA ILE A 96 -1.40 16.69 -11.92
C ILE A 96 -0.17 16.47 -11.01
N SER A 97 -0.39 16.02 -9.78
CA SER A 97 0.71 15.72 -8.85
C SER A 97 1.49 14.48 -9.24
N VAL A 98 0.86 13.44 -9.80
CA VAL A 98 1.55 12.24 -10.30
C VAL A 98 2.52 12.63 -11.42
N GLN A 99 2.06 13.41 -12.41
CA GLN A 99 2.88 13.89 -13.53
C GLN A 99 4.06 14.80 -13.12
N SER A 100 3.94 15.56 -12.03
CA SER A 100 5.01 16.43 -11.52
C SER A 100 5.94 15.73 -10.52
N SER A 101 5.43 14.74 -9.78
CA SER A 101 6.23 13.95 -8.84
C SER A 101 7.19 12.96 -9.51
N ASP A 102 6.95 12.64 -10.80
CA ASP A 102 7.91 11.93 -11.65
C ASP A 102 9.20 12.72 -11.88
N LEU A 103 9.24 14.03 -11.53
CA LEU A 103 10.41 14.88 -11.79
C LEU A 103 11.18 15.37 -10.54
N GLU A 104 10.59 15.47 -9.33
CA GLU A 104 11.28 16.25 -8.26
C GLU A 104 11.22 15.73 -6.80
N ARG A 105 10.79 14.49 -6.51
CA ARG A 105 11.02 13.94 -5.15
C ARG A 105 12.29 13.12 -5.06
N GLU A 106 13.40 13.81 -5.29
CA GLU A 106 14.72 13.33 -4.91
C GLU A 106 14.82 13.19 -3.38
N GLN A 107 15.22 12.00 -2.96
CA GLN A 107 14.95 11.37 -1.68
C GLN A 107 15.66 12.01 -0.46
N ARG A 108 14.97 12.05 0.69
CA ARG A 108 15.63 11.89 2.00
C ARG A 108 15.53 10.42 2.41
N SER A 109 16.48 9.61 1.95
CA SER A 109 16.60 8.22 2.38
C SER A 109 16.87 8.19 3.89
N SER A 110 15.88 7.79 4.68
CA SER A 110 16.10 7.47 6.08
C SER A 110 16.91 6.17 6.17
N THR A 111 17.76 6.04 7.20
CA THR A 111 18.56 4.82 7.45
C THR A 111 17.72 3.54 7.52
N VAL A 112 16.43 3.64 7.85
CA VAL A 112 15.47 2.52 7.85
C VAL A 112 15.16 2.02 6.44
N ASN A 113 15.07 2.91 5.45
CA ASN A 113 14.82 2.52 4.05
C ASN A 113 16.07 1.86 3.42
N ALA A 114 17.27 2.27 3.82
CA ALA A 114 18.51 1.66 3.32
C ALA A 114 18.62 0.16 3.63
N ARG A 115 18.21 -0.25 4.84
CA ARG A 115 18.21 -1.67 5.23
C ARG A 115 17.16 -2.48 4.47
N LEU A 116 15.99 -1.89 4.20
CA LEU A 116 14.95 -2.51 3.38
C LEU A 116 15.43 -2.71 1.93
N GLU A 117 16.10 -1.71 1.38
CA GLU A 117 16.69 -1.77 0.03
C GLU A 117 17.75 -2.86 -0.09
N GLU A 118 18.58 -3.03 0.95
CA GLU A 118 19.54 -4.14 1.02
C GLU A 118 18.84 -5.50 0.99
N TYR A 119 17.75 -5.67 1.76
CA TYR A 119 16.96 -6.91 1.76
C TYR A 119 16.26 -7.15 0.42
N TRP A 120 15.71 -6.11 -0.21
CA TRP A 120 15.13 -6.22 -1.55
C TRP A 120 16.18 -6.59 -2.60
N THR A 121 17.39 -6.06 -2.49
CA THR A 121 18.52 -6.41 -3.36
C THR A 121 18.91 -7.89 -3.18
N LYS A 122 19.01 -8.37 -1.93
CA LYS A 122 19.27 -9.78 -1.64
C LYS A 122 18.16 -10.69 -2.18
N TYR A 123 16.90 -10.30 -2.00
CA TYR A 123 15.72 -11.00 -2.49
C TYR A 123 15.72 -11.12 -4.02
N SER A 124 15.99 -10.01 -4.72
CA SER A 124 16.03 -9.96 -6.18
C SER A 124 17.17 -10.81 -6.75
N ASN A 125 18.28 -10.89 -6.04
CA ASN A 125 19.45 -11.67 -6.44
C ASN A 125 19.33 -13.18 -6.08
N GLY A 126 18.18 -13.62 -5.57
CA GLY A 126 17.97 -15.02 -5.13
C GLY A 126 18.80 -15.40 -3.90
N LYS A 127 19.47 -14.45 -3.24
CA LYS A 127 20.32 -14.64 -2.05
C LYS A 127 19.53 -14.42 -0.76
N CYS A 128 18.26 -14.82 -0.74
CA CYS A 128 17.50 -14.82 0.50
C CYS A 128 18.05 -15.92 1.41
N PRO A 129 18.51 -15.60 2.64
CA PRO A 129 19.10 -16.59 3.54
C PRO A 129 18.10 -17.67 3.96
N HIS A 130 16.80 -17.44 3.78
CA HIS A 130 15.74 -18.44 3.93
C HIS A 130 14.67 -18.23 2.85
N PRO A 131 14.04 -19.30 2.33
CA PRO A 131 12.79 -19.17 1.58
C PRO A 131 11.80 -18.35 2.42
N PRO A 132 10.87 -17.58 1.80
CA PRO A 132 9.84 -16.93 2.57
C PRO A 132 8.93 -18.02 3.16
N PHE A 133 9.26 -18.42 4.39
CA PHE A 133 8.57 -19.33 5.29
C PHE A 133 8.71 -20.84 5.07
#